data_AF-A0A382KJK2-F1
#
_entry.id   AF-A0A382KJK2-F1
#
_cell.length_a   1.000
_cell.length_b   1.000
_cell.length_c   1.000
_cell.angle_alpha   90.00
_cell.angle_beta   90.00
_cell.angle_gamma   90.00
#
_symmetry.space_group_name_H-M   'P 1'
#
loop_
_entity.id
_entity.type
_entity.pdbx_description
1 polymer ?
#
loop_
_entity_poly.entity_id
_entity_poly.type
_entity_poly.pdbx_seq_one_letter_code
_entity_poly.pdbx_strand_id
1 'polypeptide(L)'
;VRRSPALIVRAGVLAALALAAPVFTATPLPAASNETQASWNREATANGTTKDRGVTSRRATATTSEGLGLLGVPAWHAAGHLGAGVTVAILDLGFKGLNDVPADELPADLVTIAFDGDGVLNRLTDHGTQMAEIVHDVAPGADLVAMTFSDDRFVEAVAWLELAGVDVVSFSMEWTDGPLDGTHWTAPIIQASIDAGVTWVVAAGNSAQTHHNGTTMDVDGDGWIEVTSGGIEQNDFVVEAGDQAEISLSWNDPATDLDLCLFDMQVAPPSGPATLLSCTKNPQGSGEAATEILTISNLTGASRRYGYGLIRRSGPV
;
A
#
# COMPACT_ATOMS: atom_id res chain seq x y z
N VAL A 1 -35.11 -45.71 20.53
CA VAL A 1 -34.07 -46.36 19.69
C VAL A 1 -33.71 -45.39 18.58
N ARG A 2 -32.53 -44.77 18.70
CA ARG A 2 -31.94 -43.85 17.72
C ARG A 2 -31.63 -44.61 16.43
N ARG A 3 -31.86 -43.99 15.26
CA ARG A 3 -31.23 -44.37 14.00
C ARG A 3 -30.88 -43.11 13.22
N SER A 4 -29.58 -42.80 13.19
CA SER A 4 -28.94 -42.02 12.14
C SER A 4 -28.91 -42.84 10.84
N PRO A 5 -28.85 -42.18 9.68
CA PRO A 5 -27.79 -42.45 8.71
C PRO A 5 -27.23 -41.13 8.13
N ALA A 6 -25.93 -40.85 8.25
CA ALA A 6 -24.79 -41.36 7.47
C ALA A 6 -24.50 -40.49 6.23
N LEU A 7 -23.31 -39.87 6.26
CA LEU A 7 -22.66 -39.16 5.16
C LEU A 7 -22.65 -40.00 3.89
N ILE A 8 -23.00 -39.38 2.76
CA ILE A 8 -22.72 -39.92 1.43
C ILE A 8 -21.39 -39.34 0.98
N VAL A 9 -20.33 -40.15 1.07
CA VAL A 9 -19.09 -39.94 0.32
C VAL A 9 -19.37 -40.32 -1.13
N ARG A 10 -19.43 -39.34 -2.04
CA ARG A 10 -19.42 -39.59 -3.48
C ARG A 10 -17.98 -39.64 -3.97
N ALA A 11 -17.45 -40.86 -4.11
CA ALA A 11 -16.37 -41.12 -5.05
C ALA A 11 -16.95 -41.01 -6.48
N GLY A 12 -16.40 -40.11 -7.29
CA GLY A 12 -16.87 -39.85 -8.65
C GLY A 12 -15.72 -39.49 -9.58
N VAL A 13 -15.16 -40.54 -10.20
CA VAL A 13 -14.58 -40.63 -11.55
C VAL A 13 -13.93 -39.35 -12.14
N LEU A 14 -12.60 -39.35 -12.18
CA LEU A 14 -11.78 -38.50 -13.07
C LEU A 14 -12.11 -38.83 -14.54
N ALA A 15 -12.90 -37.97 -15.19
CA ALA A 15 -12.97 -37.89 -16.64
C ALA A 15 -11.99 -36.81 -17.11
N ALA A 16 -10.86 -37.22 -17.68
CA ALA A 16 -9.91 -36.32 -18.32
C ALA A 16 -10.52 -35.79 -19.63
N LEU A 17 -11.11 -34.60 -19.59
CA LEU A 17 -11.44 -33.81 -20.78
C LEU A 17 -10.21 -32.98 -21.13
N ALA A 18 -9.48 -33.42 -22.15
CA ALA A 18 -8.44 -32.63 -22.80
C ALA A 18 -9.10 -31.48 -23.57
N LEU A 19 -9.21 -30.31 -22.93
CA LEU A 19 -9.46 -29.05 -23.61
C LEU A 19 -8.12 -28.50 -24.10
N ALA A 20 -7.97 -28.43 -25.42
CA ALA A 20 -6.86 -27.74 -26.06
C ALA A 20 -6.96 -26.24 -25.73
N ALA A 21 -6.11 -25.75 -24.84
CA ALA A 21 -5.92 -24.32 -24.62
C ALA A 21 -5.21 -23.72 -25.85
N PRO A 22 -5.62 -22.54 -26.34
CA PRO A 22 -4.85 -21.82 -27.35
C PRO A 22 -3.51 -21.41 -26.72
N VAL A 23 -2.42 -21.77 -27.39
CA VAL A 23 -1.08 -21.30 -27.03
C VAL A 23 -1.03 -19.80 -27.33
N PHE A 24 -1.25 -18.97 -26.32
CA PHE A 24 -0.78 -17.59 -26.36
C PHE A 24 0.73 -17.63 -26.16
N THR A 25 1.48 -17.41 -27.24
CA THR A 25 2.91 -17.12 -27.13
C THR A 25 3.05 -15.76 -26.47
N ALA A 26 3.10 -15.73 -25.14
CA ALA A 26 3.61 -14.58 -24.42
C ALA A 26 5.06 -14.38 -24.86
N THR A 27 5.32 -13.28 -25.55
CA THR A 27 6.69 -12.79 -25.74
C THR A 27 7.29 -12.58 -24.36
N PRO A 28 8.43 -13.20 -24.03
CA PRO A 28 9.06 -12.99 -22.74
C PRO A 28 9.43 -11.51 -22.61
N LEU A 29 8.91 -10.86 -21.57
CA LEU A 29 9.39 -9.55 -21.14
C LEU A 29 10.90 -9.69 -20.86
N PRO A 30 11.74 -8.73 -21.29
CA PRO A 30 13.16 -8.76 -20.97
C PRO A 30 13.32 -8.78 -19.45
N ALA A 31 14.23 -9.63 -18.97
CA ALA A 31 14.53 -9.77 -17.55
C ALA A 31 14.88 -8.39 -16.97
N ALA A 32 14.09 -7.95 -15.98
CA ALA A 32 14.43 -6.81 -15.17
C ALA A 32 15.85 -7.01 -14.62
N SER A 33 16.69 -6.00 -14.80
CA SER A 33 18.04 -5.96 -14.23
C SER A 33 17.98 -6.20 -12.73
N ASN A 34 18.98 -6.92 -12.20
CA ASN A 34 19.23 -7.11 -10.78
C ASN A 34 19.58 -5.77 -10.11
N GLU A 35 18.62 -4.87 -10.03
CA GLU A 35 18.62 -3.81 -9.05
C GLU A 35 18.03 -4.40 -7.78
N THR A 36 18.75 -4.25 -6.68
CA THR A 36 18.24 -4.47 -5.33
C THR A 36 16.93 -3.69 -5.21
N GLN A 37 15.79 -4.38 -5.39
CA GLN A 37 14.46 -3.84 -5.18
C GLN A 37 14.38 -3.48 -3.70
N ALA A 38 14.68 -2.22 -3.40
CA ALA A 38 14.26 -1.61 -2.15
C ALA A 38 12.75 -1.86 -2.06
N SER A 39 12.31 -2.39 -0.92
CA SER A 39 10.89 -2.59 -0.64
C SER A 39 10.15 -1.32 -0.96
N TRP A 40 9.23 -1.36 -1.92
CA TRP A 40 8.29 -0.26 -2.12
C TRP A 40 7.56 -0.09 -0.79
N ASN A 41 7.79 1.04 -0.13
CA ASN A 41 7.32 1.25 1.23
C ASN A 41 5.83 1.52 1.17
N ARG A 42 5.03 0.46 1.29
CA ARG A 42 3.60 0.55 1.49
C ARG A 42 3.36 1.26 2.81
N GLU A 43 2.96 2.53 2.77
CA GLU A 43 2.61 3.26 3.98
C GLU A 43 1.18 2.88 4.40
N ALA A 44 1.05 2.21 5.53
CA ALA A 44 -0.17 2.29 6.33
C ALA A 44 0.12 3.34 7.42
N THR A 45 0.11 4.63 7.08
CA THR A 45 0.47 5.68 8.05
C THR A 45 -0.68 5.88 9.06
N ALA A 46 -0.86 4.94 9.98
CA ALA A 46 -1.58 5.18 11.24
C ALA A 46 -0.73 5.99 12.25
N ASN A 47 0.39 6.60 11.82
CA ASN A 47 1.24 7.43 12.67
C ASN A 47 0.82 8.90 12.64
N GLY A 48 -0.41 9.16 13.08
CA GLY A 48 -0.74 10.46 13.66
C GLY A 48 -0.06 10.56 15.03
N THR A 49 1.07 11.25 15.12
CA THR A 49 1.74 11.73 16.35
C THR A 49 1.45 10.90 17.61
N THR A 50 2.29 9.90 17.92
CA THR A 50 2.25 9.19 19.21
C THR A 50 2.69 10.13 20.33
N LYS A 51 1.83 11.09 20.68
CA LYS A 51 1.89 11.77 21.96
C LYS A 51 1.12 10.89 22.93
N ASP A 52 1.84 9.92 23.49
CA ASP A 52 1.53 9.25 24.77
C ASP A 52 0.02 8.97 25.00
N ARG A 53 -0.61 8.27 24.05
CA ARG A 53 -1.81 7.49 24.37
C ARG A 53 -1.30 6.14 24.83
N GLY A 54 -1.13 6.03 26.15
CA GLY A 54 -0.73 4.77 26.79
C GLY A 54 -1.51 3.60 26.23
N VAL A 55 -0.84 2.45 26.11
CA VAL A 55 -1.36 1.15 25.64
C VAL A 55 -2.88 1.10 25.75
N THR A 56 -3.58 1.39 24.65
CA THR A 56 -5.01 1.15 24.59
C THR A 56 -5.15 -0.36 24.59
N SER A 57 -5.30 -0.95 25.78
CA SER A 57 -5.79 -2.31 25.90
C SER A 57 -7.02 -2.39 25.00
N ARG A 58 -7.01 -3.29 24.01
CA ARG A 58 -8.20 -3.57 23.19
C ARG A 58 -9.37 -3.67 24.15
N ARG A 59 -10.32 -2.76 24.02
CA ARG A 59 -11.47 -2.74 24.91
C ARG A 59 -12.32 -3.92 24.46
N ALA A 60 -12.24 -5.01 25.21
CA ALA A 60 -13.18 -6.10 25.13
C ALA A 60 -14.52 -5.61 25.68
N THR A 61 -15.24 -4.87 24.86
CA THR A 61 -16.67 -4.65 24.99
C THR A 61 -17.23 -4.85 23.60
N ALA A 62 -18.36 -5.56 23.48
CA ALA A 62 -19.17 -5.68 22.27
C ALA A 62 -19.59 -4.28 21.81
N THR A 63 -18.65 -3.55 21.24
CA THR A 63 -18.76 -2.13 20.94
C THR A 63 -19.05 -2.10 19.47
N THR A 64 -20.33 -2.06 19.12
CA THR A 64 -20.76 -1.58 17.79
C THR A 64 -19.92 -0.34 17.49
N SER A 65 -19.00 -0.43 16.51
CA SER A 65 -18.13 0.70 16.19
C SER A 65 -18.96 1.96 16.02
N GLU A 66 -18.54 3.07 16.65
CA GLU A 66 -19.23 4.37 16.58
C GLU A 66 -19.45 4.83 15.12
N GLY A 67 -18.64 4.30 14.18
CA GLY A 67 -18.79 4.51 12.74
C GLY A 67 -20.04 3.87 12.14
N LEU A 68 -20.57 2.77 12.68
CA LEU A 68 -21.69 2.04 12.08
C LEU A 68 -22.96 2.88 11.97
N GLY A 69 -23.24 3.69 12.99
CA GLY A 69 -24.36 4.63 12.98
C GLY A 69 -24.23 5.69 11.88
N LEU A 70 -23.02 6.21 11.67
CA LEU A 70 -22.72 7.20 10.64
C LEU A 70 -22.79 6.62 9.21
N LEU A 71 -22.41 5.35 9.06
CA LEU A 71 -22.48 4.61 7.80
C LEU A 71 -23.90 4.11 7.47
N GLY A 72 -24.87 4.27 8.39
CA GLY A 72 -26.23 3.78 8.20
C GLY A 72 -26.35 2.26 8.25
N VAL A 73 -25.33 1.55 8.75
CA VAL A 73 -25.27 0.08 8.82
C VAL A 73 -26.43 -0.55 9.58
N PRO A 74 -26.92 0.01 10.72
CA PRO A 74 -28.05 -0.58 11.44
C PRO A 74 -29.31 -0.78 10.60
N ALA A 75 -29.56 0.08 9.60
CA ALA A 75 -30.71 -0.08 8.71
C ALA A 75 -30.55 -1.29 7.77
N TRP A 76 -29.34 -1.55 7.28
CA TRP A 76 -29.01 -2.72 6.47
C TRP A 76 -29.10 -4.01 7.29
N HIS A 77 -28.55 -4.01 8.50
CA HIS A 77 -28.65 -5.14 9.42
C HIS A 77 -30.10 -5.46 9.78
N ALA A 78 -30.92 -4.45 10.09
CA ALA A 78 -32.34 -4.62 10.39
C ALA A 78 -33.14 -5.16 9.19
N ALA A 79 -32.68 -4.90 7.96
CA ALA A 79 -33.23 -5.47 6.74
C ALA A 79 -32.70 -6.88 6.42
N GLY A 80 -31.81 -7.45 7.25
CA GLY A 80 -31.22 -8.77 7.07
C GLY A 80 -30.00 -8.82 6.15
N HIS A 81 -29.48 -7.66 5.73
CA HIS A 81 -28.26 -7.56 4.94
C HIS A 81 -27.04 -7.55 5.86
N LEU A 82 -26.56 -8.75 6.18
CA LEU A 82 -25.41 -8.98 7.07
C LEU A 82 -24.13 -9.40 6.34
N GLY A 83 -24.15 -9.56 5.02
CA GLY A 83 -23.01 -10.05 4.23
C GLY A 83 -22.97 -11.57 4.03
N ALA A 84 -24.03 -12.31 4.42
CA ALA A 84 -24.10 -13.75 4.24
C ALA A 84 -23.89 -14.17 2.77
N GLY A 85 -22.95 -15.07 2.54
CA GLY A 85 -22.57 -15.56 1.20
C GLY A 85 -21.65 -14.61 0.42
N VAL A 86 -21.07 -13.61 1.09
CA VAL A 86 -20.03 -12.72 0.54
C VAL A 86 -18.71 -13.06 1.23
N THR A 87 -17.64 -13.20 0.44
CA THR A 87 -16.27 -13.33 0.95
C THR A 87 -15.52 -12.00 0.80
N VAL A 88 -14.99 -11.49 1.91
CA VAL A 88 -14.20 -10.24 1.95
C VAL A 88 -12.75 -10.54 2.30
N ALA A 89 -11.82 -10.18 1.42
CA ALA A 89 -10.39 -10.25 1.69
C ALA A 89 -9.86 -8.90 2.17
N ILE A 90 -9.15 -8.92 3.30
CA ILE A 90 -8.42 -7.79 3.85
C ILE A 90 -6.95 -7.99 3.49
N LEU A 91 -6.43 -7.13 2.62
CA LEU A 91 -5.03 -7.11 2.23
C LEU A 91 -4.31 -6.03 3.05
N ASP A 92 -3.30 -6.42 3.82
CA ASP A 92 -2.60 -5.52 4.73
C ASP A 92 -1.11 -5.89 4.90
N LEU A 93 -0.35 -5.06 5.62
CA LEU A 93 1.06 -5.29 5.97
C LEU A 93 1.22 -6.25 7.14
N GLY A 94 0.18 -6.39 7.96
CA GLY A 94 0.19 -7.38 9.01
C GLY A 94 -1.04 -7.40 9.90
N PHE A 95 -1.14 -8.50 10.65
CA PHE A 95 -2.28 -8.85 11.49
C PHE A 95 -1.83 -9.19 12.92
N LYS A 96 -1.03 -8.32 13.52
CA LYS A 96 -0.55 -8.49 14.90
C LYS A 96 -1.74 -8.57 15.86
N GLY A 97 -1.70 -9.57 16.73
CA GLY A 97 -2.73 -9.86 17.72
C GLY A 97 -4.07 -10.33 17.14
N LEU A 98 -4.13 -10.77 15.88
CA LEU A 98 -5.35 -11.35 15.30
C LEU A 98 -5.90 -12.51 16.15
N ASN A 99 -5.03 -13.36 16.68
CA ASN A 99 -5.42 -14.48 17.55
C ASN A 99 -5.86 -14.05 18.97
N ASP A 100 -5.64 -12.79 19.33
CA ASP A 100 -6.01 -12.24 20.64
C ASP A 100 -7.38 -11.52 20.59
N VAL A 101 -7.99 -11.42 19.39
CA VAL A 101 -9.33 -10.87 19.21
C VAL A 101 -10.36 -11.81 19.87
N PRO A 102 -11.34 -11.30 20.65
CA PRO A 102 -12.40 -12.12 21.22
C PRO A 102 -13.15 -12.93 20.14
N ALA A 103 -13.58 -14.14 20.48
CA ALA A 103 -14.17 -15.07 19.52
C ALA A 103 -15.53 -14.61 18.93
N ASP A 104 -16.14 -13.57 19.49
CA ASP A 104 -17.36 -12.93 19.05
C ASP A 104 -17.15 -11.63 18.23
N GLU A 105 -15.90 -11.19 18.06
CA GLU A 105 -15.52 -9.98 17.33
C GLU A 105 -14.97 -10.28 15.92
N LEU A 106 -14.74 -11.57 15.59
CA LEU A 106 -14.35 -12.04 14.27
C LEU A 106 -14.92 -13.46 14.02
N PRO A 107 -15.13 -13.86 12.74
CA PRO A 107 -15.61 -15.18 12.42
C PRO A 107 -14.55 -16.24 12.78
N ALA A 108 -15.00 -17.34 13.40
CA ALA A 108 -14.12 -18.40 13.89
C ALA A 108 -13.36 -19.14 12.77
N ASP A 109 -13.86 -19.05 11.55
CA ASP A 109 -13.32 -19.65 10.32
C ASP A 109 -12.64 -18.64 9.39
N LEU A 110 -12.24 -17.47 9.92
CA LEU A 110 -11.40 -16.51 9.19
C LEU A 110 -10.17 -17.20 8.60
N VAL A 111 -9.99 -17.07 7.29
CA VAL A 111 -8.91 -17.70 6.54
C VAL A 111 -7.69 -16.79 6.55
N THR A 112 -6.52 -17.31 6.93
CA THR A 112 -5.25 -16.57 6.84
C THR A 112 -4.41 -17.10 5.69
N ILE A 113 -3.86 -16.21 4.86
CA ILE A 113 -2.98 -16.57 3.76
C ILE A 113 -1.88 -15.53 3.56
N ALA A 114 -0.70 -15.96 3.09
CA ALA A 114 0.41 -15.07 2.80
C ALA A 114 1.08 -15.44 1.47
N PHE A 115 1.41 -14.41 0.69
CA PHE A 115 2.12 -14.50 -0.58
C PHE A 115 3.47 -13.82 -0.45
N ASP A 116 4.39 -14.46 0.25
CA ASP A 116 5.76 -14.00 0.46
C ASP A 116 6.72 -15.20 0.56
N GLY A 117 7.96 -14.95 0.98
CA GLY A 117 9.04 -15.94 0.96
C GLY A 117 8.90 -17.09 1.96
N ASP A 118 8.15 -16.90 3.05
CA ASP A 118 7.93 -17.92 4.07
C ASP A 118 6.48 -18.43 4.11
N GLY A 119 5.54 -17.74 3.46
CA GLY A 119 4.13 -18.11 3.40
C GLY A 119 3.44 -17.97 4.76
N VAL A 120 3.98 -17.15 5.67
CA VAL A 120 3.45 -16.91 7.00
C VAL A 120 2.81 -15.53 7.05
N LEU A 121 1.58 -15.44 7.58
CA LEU A 121 0.90 -14.17 7.74
C LEU A 121 1.74 -13.18 8.57
N ASN A 122 2.10 -12.06 7.97
CA ASN A 122 2.92 -11.04 8.62
C ASN A 122 2.23 -10.44 9.84
N ARG A 123 3.02 -10.10 10.87
CA ARG A 123 2.56 -9.52 12.14
C ARG A 123 3.31 -8.22 12.48
N LEU A 124 3.70 -7.49 11.44
CA LEU A 124 4.49 -6.26 11.56
C LEU A 124 3.69 -5.12 12.22
N THR A 125 2.39 -5.07 11.95
CA THR A 125 1.43 -4.08 12.46
C THR A 125 0.13 -4.76 12.89
N ASP A 126 -0.66 -4.11 13.75
CA ASP A 126 -2.04 -4.52 14.07
C ASP A 126 -3.09 -3.82 13.20
N HIS A 127 -2.67 -3.07 12.17
CA HIS A 127 -3.55 -2.35 11.25
C HIS A 127 -4.54 -3.30 10.53
N GLY A 128 -4.06 -4.39 9.92
CA GLY A 128 -4.92 -5.37 9.28
C GLY A 128 -5.92 -6.04 10.22
N THR A 129 -5.54 -6.25 11.49
CA THR A 129 -6.46 -6.77 12.53
C THR A 129 -7.61 -5.79 12.76
N GLN A 130 -7.30 -4.49 12.89
CA GLN A 130 -8.32 -3.44 13.05
C GLN A 130 -9.21 -3.32 11.82
N MET A 131 -8.65 -3.48 10.62
CA MET A 131 -9.44 -3.51 9.37
C MET A 131 -10.40 -4.69 9.35
N ALA A 132 -9.97 -5.87 9.79
CA ALA A 132 -10.84 -7.04 9.89
C ALA A 132 -12.00 -6.83 10.88
N GLU A 133 -11.73 -6.25 12.05
CA GLU A 133 -12.77 -5.90 13.05
C GLU A 133 -13.80 -4.92 12.45
N ILE A 134 -13.36 -3.87 11.75
CA ILE A 134 -14.27 -2.91 11.08
C ILE A 134 -15.12 -3.58 10.01
N VAL A 135 -14.52 -4.42 9.16
CA VAL A 135 -15.25 -5.15 8.11
C VAL A 135 -16.28 -6.09 8.73
N HIS A 136 -15.92 -6.79 9.81
CA HIS A 136 -16.84 -7.68 10.53
C HIS A 136 -18.01 -6.92 11.16
N ASP A 137 -17.75 -5.77 11.78
CA ASP A 137 -18.77 -4.88 12.34
C ASP A 137 -19.79 -4.42 11.28
N VAL A 138 -19.32 -4.16 10.05
CA VAL A 138 -20.17 -3.75 8.92
C VAL A 138 -20.94 -4.94 8.33
N ALA A 139 -20.29 -6.09 8.18
CA ALA A 139 -20.83 -7.28 7.52
C ALA A 139 -20.55 -8.55 8.35
N PRO A 140 -21.26 -8.74 9.48
CA PRO A 140 -20.94 -9.81 10.44
C PRO A 140 -21.23 -11.23 9.94
N GLY A 141 -21.98 -11.36 8.85
CA GLY A 141 -22.26 -12.63 8.18
C GLY A 141 -21.33 -12.95 7.00
N ALA A 142 -20.37 -12.08 6.68
CA ALA A 142 -19.40 -12.33 5.61
C ALA A 142 -18.29 -13.29 6.05
N ASP A 143 -17.80 -14.08 5.10
CA ASP A 143 -16.59 -14.88 5.28
C ASP A 143 -15.37 -13.97 5.11
N LEU A 144 -14.39 -14.04 6.01
CA LEU A 144 -13.24 -13.14 6.00
C LEU A 144 -11.94 -13.86 5.64
N VAL A 145 -11.11 -13.19 4.83
CA VAL A 145 -9.73 -13.59 4.53
C VAL A 145 -8.78 -12.50 5.01
N ALA A 146 -7.80 -12.86 5.84
CA ALA A 146 -6.66 -12.01 6.16
C ALA A 146 -5.47 -12.38 5.27
N MET A 147 -4.99 -11.44 4.46
CA MET A 147 -3.95 -11.67 3.47
C MET A 147 -2.78 -10.70 3.60
N THR A 148 -1.56 -11.24 3.59
CA THR A 148 -0.32 -10.45 3.40
C THR A 148 0.37 -10.86 2.11
N PHE A 149 1.14 -9.96 1.50
CA PHE A 149 1.91 -10.26 0.29
C PHE A 149 3.20 -9.44 0.19
N SER A 150 4.15 -9.95 -0.59
CA SER A 150 5.29 -9.20 -1.13
C SER A 150 5.01 -8.78 -2.58
N ASP A 151 5.58 -7.67 -3.03
CA ASP A 151 5.24 -7.06 -4.33
C ASP A 151 5.52 -8.00 -5.51
N ASP A 152 6.63 -8.75 -5.44
CA ASP A 152 7.01 -9.77 -6.43
C ASP A 152 6.02 -10.94 -6.54
N ARG A 153 5.10 -11.07 -5.57
CA ARG A 153 4.07 -12.10 -5.50
C ARG A 153 2.66 -11.53 -5.65
N PHE A 154 2.50 -10.23 -5.92
CA PHE A 154 1.20 -9.57 -6.01
C PHE A 154 0.29 -10.17 -7.09
N VAL A 155 0.85 -10.54 -8.25
CA VAL A 155 0.10 -11.24 -9.32
C VAL A 155 -0.53 -12.53 -8.81
N GLU A 156 0.21 -13.29 -8.02
CA GLU A 156 -0.25 -14.58 -7.48
C GLU A 156 -1.27 -14.39 -6.36
N ALA A 157 -1.09 -13.37 -5.52
CA ALA A 157 -2.06 -12.97 -4.51
C ALA A 157 -3.40 -12.62 -5.16
N VAL A 158 -3.39 -11.78 -6.21
CA VAL A 158 -4.62 -11.37 -6.92
C VAL A 158 -5.27 -12.54 -7.65
N ALA A 159 -4.49 -13.40 -8.31
CA ALA A 159 -5.02 -14.61 -8.95
C ALA A 159 -5.68 -15.56 -7.95
N TRP A 160 -5.18 -15.63 -6.71
CA TRP A 160 -5.82 -16.41 -5.66
C TRP A 160 -7.16 -15.83 -5.23
N LEU A 161 -7.29 -14.50 -5.15
CA LEU A 161 -8.58 -13.84 -4.81
C LEU A 161 -9.67 -14.27 -5.78
N GLU A 162 -9.36 -14.27 -7.09
CA GLU A 162 -10.28 -14.71 -8.13
C GLU A 162 -10.60 -16.22 -8.01
N LEU A 163 -9.58 -17.06 -7.83
CA LEU A 163 -9.76 -18.51 -7.73
C LEU A 163 -10.55 -18.93 -6.48
N ALA A 164 -10.34 -18.22 -5.37
CA ALA A 164 -11.04 -18.43 -4.11
C ALA A 164 -12.49 -17.91 -4.14
N GLY A 165 -12.87 -17.14 -5.17
CA GLY A 165 -14.19 -16.54 -5.27
C GLY A 165 -14.40 -15.40 -4.28
N VAL A 166 -13.36 -14.60 -4.03
CA VAL A 166 -13.49 -13.37 -3.22
C VAL A 166 -14.37 -12.37 -3.96
N ASP A 167 -15.36 -11.81 -3.26
CA ASP A 167 -16.28 -10.83 -3.82
C ASP A 167 -15.78 -9.39 -3.62
N VAL A 168 -15.18 -9.11 -2.46
CA VAL A 168 -14.73 -7.77 -2.07
C VAL A 168 -13.31 -7.82 -1.53
N VAL A 169 -12.48 -6.87 -1.96
CA VAL A 169 -11.14 -6.62 -1.44
C VAL A 169 -11.16 -5.30 -0.68
N SER A 170 -10.78 -5.34 0.60
CA SER A 170 -10.44 -4.18 1.40
C SER A 170 -8.93 -4.00 1.37
N PHE A 171 -8.48 -2.88 0.80
CA PHE A 171 -7.07 -2.57 0.60
C PHE A 171 -6.75 -1.21 1.22
N SER A 172 -6.36 -1.23 2.50
CA SER A 172 -6.04 -0.02 3.27
C SER A 172 -4.53 0.29 3.27
N MET A 173 -3.92 0.18 2.10
CA MET A 173 -2.51 0.49 1.85
C MET A 173 -2.41 1.41 0.63
N GLU A 174 -1.29 2.09 0.51
CA GLU A 174 -0.98 2.92 -0.65
C GLU A 174 0.39 2.58 -1.24
N TRP A 175 0.51 2.82 -2.55
CA TRP A 175 1.77 3.07 -3.23
C TRP A 175 1.78 4.55 -3.58
N THR A 176 2.80 5.25 -3.10
CA THR A 176 2.97 6.70 -3.31
C THR A 176 3.98 7.01 -4.41
N ASP A 177 4.63 5.99 -4.97
CA ASP A 177 5.47 6.13 -6.13
C ASP A 177 4.63 6.44 -7.37
N GLY A 178 5.15 7.37 -8.18
CA GLY A 178 4.46 7.85 -9.36
C GLY A 178 4.37 6.83 -10.49
N PRO A 179 3.73 7.21 -11.61
CA PRO A 179 3.27 8.55 -11.96
C PRO A 179 1.84 8.90 -11.46
N LEU A 180 1.19 8.04 -10.67
CA LEU A 180 -0.15 8.24 -10.11
C LEU A 180 -1.26 8.51 -11.16
N ASP A 181 -1.06 8.08 -12.41
CA ASP A 181 -1.98 8.32 -13.54
C ASP A 181 -2.70 7.03 -14.02
N GLY A 182 -2.58 5.95 -13.25
CA GLY A 182 -3.13 4.63 -13.58
C GLY A 182 -2.20 3.72 -14.38
N THR A 183 -0.93 4.10 -14.59
CA THR A 183 0.06 3.28 -15.31
C THR A 183 1.02 2.49 -14.41
N HIS A 184 0.88 2.58 -13.07
CA HIS A 184 1.64 1.75 -12.13
C HIS A 184 1.47 0.25 -12.44
N TRP A 185 2.49 -0.57 -12.20
CA TRP A 185 2.50 -1.98 -12.62
C TRP A 185 1.38 -2.82 -11.98
N THR A 186 0.86 -2.40 -10.82
CA THR A 186 -0.29 -3.04 -10.15
C THR A 186 -1.63 -2.71 -10.82
N ALA A 187 -1.74 -1.58 -11.51
CA ALA A 187 -2.98 -1.11 -12.11
C ALA A 187 -3.61 -2.12 -13.09
N PRO A 188 -2.89 -2.68 -14.08
CA PRO A 188 -3.48 -3.70 -14.96
C PRO A 188 -3.84 -5.01 -14.23
N ILE A 189 -3.15 -5.35 -13.14
CA ILE A 189 -3.43 -6.56 -12.34
C ILE A 189 -4.74 -6.38 -11.55
N ILE A 190 -4.89 -5.24 -10.86
CA ILE A 190 -6.12 -4.89 -10.14
C ILE A 190 -7.29 -4.73 -11.12
N GLN A 191 -7.07 -4.08 -12.28
CA GLN A 191 -8.11 -3.93 -13.29
C GLN A 191 -8.62 -5.28 -13.80
N ALA A 192 -7.72 -6.24 -14.04
CA ALA A 192 -8.12 -7.59 -14.44
C ALA A 192 -8.99 -8.29 -13.38
N SER A 193 -8.66 -8.10 -12.10
CA SER A 193 -9.46 -8.62 -10.97
C SER A 193 -10.84 -7.97 -10.89
N ILE A 194 -10.92 -6.66 -11.13
CA ILE A 194 -12.20 -5.94 -11.23
C ILE A 194 -13.03 -6.47 -12.40
N ASP A 195 -12.41 -6.67 -13.57
CA ASP A 195 -13.06 -7.22 -14.76
C ASP A 195 -13.53 -8.66 -14.54
N ALA A 196 -12.88 -9.42 -13.65
CA ALA A 196 -13.27 -10.75 -13.20
C ALA A 196 -14.43 -10.75 -12.18
N GLY A 197 -14.87 -9.57 -11.73
CA GLY A 197 -16.04 -9.41 -10.85
C GLY A 197 -15.71 -9.10 -9.39
N VAL A 198 -14.44 -8.91 -9.03
CA VAL A 198 -14.03 -8.57 -7.66
C VAL A 198 -14.18 -7.07 -7.42
N THR A 199 -14.86 -6.67 -6.34
CA THR A 199 -14.95 -5.26 -5.96
C THR A 199 -13.74 -4.84 -5.13
N TRP A 200 -12.96 -3.88 -5.59
CA TRP A 200 -11.84 -3.32 -4.84
C TRP A 200 -12.21 -2.02 -4.13
N VAL A 201 -11.98 -1.96 -2.82
CA VAL A 201 -12.12 -0.78 -1.98
C VAL A 201 -10.73 -0.39 -1.50
N VAL A 202 -10.21 0.71 -2.03
CA VAL A 202 -8.82 1.16 -1.81
C VAL A 202 -8.84 2.45 -0.98
N ALA A 203 -8.03 2.53 0.07
CA ALA A 203 -7.88 3.76 0.84
C ALA A 203 -7.25 4.87 -0.01
N ALA A 204 -7.71 6.12 0.17
CA ALA A 204 -7.20 7.27 -0.56
C ALA A 204 -5.83 7.77 -0.08
N GLY A 205 -5.34 7.23 1.04
CA GLY A 205 -4.10 7.66 1.65
C GLY A 205 -4.24 8.80 2.65
N ASN A 206 -3.14 9.08 3.35
CA ASN A 206 -3.05 10.14 4.35
C ASN A 206 -1.81 11.01 4.20
N SER A 207 -1.17 10.93 3.04
CA SER A 207 -0.03 11.76 2.64
C SER A 207 -0.40 13.20 2.24
N ALA A 208 -1.63 13.64 2.53
CA ALA A 208 -2.15 14.96 2.14
C ALA A 208 -1.34 16.14 2.69
N GLN A 209 -0.72 15.99 3.86
CA GLN A 209 0.09 17.03 4.51
C GLN A 209 1.60 16.82 4.34
N THR A 210 2.01 15.75 3.64
CA THR A 210 3.40 15.36 3.43
C THR A 210 3.79 15.35 1.95
N HIS A 211 2.93 15.86 1.07
CA HIS A 211 3.21 16.02 -0.36
C HIS A 211 3.16 17.49 -0.80
N HIS A 212 3.81 17.76 -1.92
CA HIS A 212 3.69 18.99 -2.67
C HIS A 212 3.30 18.63 -4.11
N ASN A 213 2.38 19.39 -4.70
CA ASN A 213 2.04 19.31 -6.12
C ASN A 213 2.14 20.72 -6.73
N GLY A 214 2.84 20.82 -7.85
CA GLY A 214 3.13 22.09 -8.50
C GLY A 214 3.61 21.89 -9.92
N THR A 215 3.61 22.96 -10.70
CA THR A 215 4.22 22.99 -12.04
C THR A 215 5.69 23.33 -11.94
N THR A 216 6.52 22.60 -12.67
CA THR A 216 7.97 22.85 -12.75
C THR A 216 8.25 24.24 -13.31
N MET A 217 8.87 25.11 -12.51
CA MET A 217 9.25 26.46 -12.91
C MET A 217 10.67 26.74 -12.42
N ASP A 218 11.54 27.10 -13.36
CA ASP A 218 12.88 27.64 -13.12
C ASP A 218 12.80 29.13 -13.47
N VAL A 219 12.61 29.98 -12.45
CA VAL A 219 12.24 31.39 -12.63
C VAL A 219 13.46 32.24 -13.01
N ASP A 220 14.61 31.93 -12.43
CA ASP A 220 15.84 32.71 -12.57
C ASP A 220 16.87 32.08 -13.52
N GLY A 221 16.61 30.85 -14.00
CA GLY A 221 17.34 30.19 -15.06
C GLY A 221 18.61 29.49 -14.59
N ASP A 222 18.69 29.16 -13.29
CA ASP A 222 19.86 28.51 -12.70
C ASP A 222 19.82 26.97 -12.76
N GLY A 223 18.69 26.43 -13.22
CA GLY A 223 18.43 25.00 -13.40
C GLY A 223 17.70 24.34 -12.24
N TRP A 224 17.56 24.99 -11.08
CA TRP A 224 16.77 24.50 -9.96
C TRP A 224 15.28 24.82 -10.14
N ILE A 225 14.44 23.92 -9.64
CA ILE A 225 13.01 24.08 -9.70
C ILE A 225 12.52 24.72 -8.41
N GLU A 226 11.72 25.76 -8.58
CA GLU A 226 11.05 26.43 -7.50
C GLU A 226 9.90 25.56 -6.98
N VAL A 227 10.08 25.01 -5.78
CA VAL A 227 9.13 24.09 -5.14
C VAL A 227 8.06 24.82 -4.31
N THR A 228 8.14 26.14 -4.15
CA THR A 228 7.06 26.92 -3.54
C THR A 228 6.88 28.30 -4.19
N SER A 229 5.74 28.93 -3.92
CA SER A 229 5.51 30.33 -4.29
C SER A 229 6.50 31.24 -3.55
N GLY A 230 7.37 31.93 -4.29
CA GLY A 230 8.32 32.89 -3.72
C GLY A 230 9.77 32.72 -4.16
N GLY A 231 10.05 31.75 -5.04
CA GLY A 231 11.42 31.46 -5.49
C GLY A 231 12.20 30.68 -4.44
N ILE A 232 11.57 29.64 -3.88
CA ILE A 232 12.23 28.72 -2.95
C ILE A 232 12.47 27.40 -3.67
N GLU A 233 13.74 27.07 -3.84
CA GLU A 233 14.23 25.86 -4.51
C GLU A 233 14.31 24.65 -3.59
N GLN A 234 14.33 24.86 -2.26
CA GLN A 234 14.39 23.77 -1.27
C GLN A 234 13.25 23.85 -0.26
N ASN A 235 12.51 22.76 -0.12
CA ASN A 235 11.49 22.62 0.93
C ASN A 235 12.00 21.68 2.03
N ASP A 236 11.74 22.03 3.28
CA ASP A 236 12.31 21.34 4.43
C ASP A 236 11.33 20.45 5.16
N PHE A 237 11.88 19.45 5.85
CA PHE A 237 11.14 18.52 6.70
C PHE A 237 12.03 18.08 7.87
N VAL A 238 11.40 17.53 8.91
CA VAL A 238 12.10 17.04 10.11
C VAL A 238 11.98 15.54 10.18
N VAL A 239 13.09 14.87 10.47
CA VAL A 239 13.13 13.44 10.75
C VAL A 239 13.58 13.26 12.20
N GLU A 240 12.80 12.55 12.99
CA GLU A 240 13.10 12.30 14.40
C GLU A 240 14.31 11.36 14.56
N ALA A 241 14.86 11.29 15.77
CA ALA A 241 16.01 10.46 16.04
C ALA A 241 15.68 8.96 15.88
N GLY A 242 16.42 8.27 15.02
CA GLY A 242 16.21 6.85 14.73
C GLY A 242 15.20 6.57 13.61
N ASP A 243 14.48 7.59 13.14
CA ASP A 243 13.50 7.47 12.07
C ASP A 243 14.14 7.55 10.68
N GLN A 244 13.37 7.13 9.69
CA GLN A 244 13.70 7.19 8.27
C GLN A 244 12.63 7.97 7.53
N ALA A 245 13.03 8.73 6.52
CA ALA A 245 12.14 9.35 5.55
C ALA A 245 12.47 8.84 4.15
N GLU A 246 11.42 8.60 3.36
CA GLU A 246 11.49 8.44 1.91
C GLU A 246 10.94 9.71 1.27
N ILE A 247 11.60 10.17 0.21
CA ILE A 247 11.22 11.34 -0.55
C ILE A 247 11.05 10.87 -1.98
N SER A 248 9.84 10.99 -2.48
CA SER A 248 9.45 10.52 -3.81
C SER A 248 9.01 11.71 -4.66
N LEU A 249 9.53 11.76 -5.88
CA LEU A 249 9.19 12.73 -6.91
C LEU A 249 8.55 11.97 -8.07
N SER A 250 7.51 12.56 -8.66
CA SER A 250 6.98 12.12 -9.95
C SER A 250 6.50 13.29 -10.78
N TRP A 251 6.51 13.13 -12.10
CA TRP A 251 6.03 14.15 -13.04
C TRP A 251 5.37 13.50 -14.25
N ASN A 252 4.60 14.28 -15.00
CA ASN A 252 3.71 13.78 -16.05
C ASN A 252 4.27 13.93 -17.48
N ASP A 253 5.28 14.77 -17.69
CA ASP A 253 5.91 14.96 -19.00
C ASP A 253 7.15 14.06 -19.17
N PRO A 254 7.10 12.99 -19.99
CA PRO A 254 8.22 12.09 -20.17
C PRO A 254 9.43 12.73 -20.89
N ALA A 255 9.28 13.94 -21.44
CA ALA A 255 10.39 14.72 -21.99
C ALA A 255 11.11 15.56 -20.92
N THR A 256 10.51 15.72 -19.74
CA THR A 256 11.13 16.41 -18.62
C THR A 256 12.14 15.49 -17.93
N ASP A 257 13.30 16.06 -17.60
CA ASP A 257 14.44 15.36 -17.00
C ASP A 257 14.84 16.06 -15.68
N LEU A 258 14.48 15.47 -14.54
CA LEU A 258 14.60 16.06 -13.20
C LEU A 258 15.31 15.12 -12.23
N ASP A 259 16.38 15.59 -11.60
CA ASP A 259 16.99 14.88 -10.47
C ASP A 259 16.40 15.41 -9.14
N LEU A 260 16.12 14.50 -8.22
CA LEU A 260 15.74 14.80 -6.83
C LEU A 260 17.01 14.90 -5.98
N CYS A 261 17.16 16.00 -5.24
CA CYS A 261 18.31 16.26 -4.39
C CYS A 261 17.92 16.41 -2.92
N LEU A 262 18.73 15.83 -2.03
CA LEU A 262 18.59 15.92 -0.57
C LEU A 262 19.62 16.85 0.04
N PHE A 263 19.21 17.60 1.05
CA PHE A 263 20.01 18.59 1.74
C PHE A 263 19.97 18.41 3.26
N ASP A 264 21.09 18.69 3.92
CA ASP A 264 21.15 18.92 5.36
C ASP A 264 20.84 20.38 5.65
N MET A 265 19.72 20.60 6.35
CA MET A 265 19.17 21.92 6.68
C MET A 265 19.36 22.26 8.17
N GLN A 266 20.06 21.42 8.93
CA GLN A 266 20.22 21.59 10.39
C GLN A 266 21.14 22.78 10.71
N VAL A 267 22.17 22.98 9.89
CA VAL A 267 23.10 24.10 10.03
C VAL A 267 22.87 25.02 8.83
N ALA A 268 22.08 26.08 9.01
CA ALA A 268 22.00 27.13 8.01
C ALA A 268 23.41 27.73 7.84
N PRO A 269 24.01 27.69 6.64
CA PRO A 269 25.28 28.37 6.43
C PRO A 269 25.06 29.88 6.62
N PRO A 270 26.05 30.62 7.15
CA PRO A 270 25.90 32.07 7.38
C PRO A 270 25.54 32.89 6.14
N SER A 271 25.80 32.36 4.93
CA SER A 271 25.49 32.98 3.63
C SER A 271 25.72 32.00 2.46
N GLY A 272 25.20 30.77 2.55
CA GLY A 272 25.44 29.74 1.53
C GLY A 272 24.26 28.77 1.37
N PRO A 273 24.19 28.04 0.25
CA PRO A 273 23.12 27.07 0.00
C PRO A 273 23.18 25.95 1.03
N ALA A 274 22.03 25.33 1.29
CA ALA A 274 21.95 24.15 2.14
C ALA A 274 22.99 23.09 1.73
N THR A 275 23.48 22.30 2.69
CA THR A 275 24.54 21.32 2.36
C THR A 275 23.92 20.17 1.57
N LEU A 276 24.24 20.08 0.28
CA LEU A 276 23.81 18.97 -0.57
C LEU A 276 24.40 17.65 -0.04
N LEU A 277 23.53 16.68 0.21
CA LEU A 277 23.88 15.33 0.64
C LEU A 277 24.02 14.38 -0.56
N SER A 278 22.99 14.36 -1.41
CA SER A 278 22.92 13.48 -2.58
C SER A 278 21.90 14.00 -3.58
N CYS A 279 22.04 13.58 -4.84
CA CYS A 279 20.98 13.67 -5.84
C CYS A 279 20.81 12.31 -6.51
N THR A 280 19.61 12.04 -7.00
CA THR A 280 19.36 10.94 -7.93
C THR A 280 20.10 11.16 -9.25
N LYS A 281 20.23 10.08 -10.02
CA LYS A 281 20.90 10.06 -11.34
C LYS A 281 20.26 9.02 -12.25
N ASN A 282 18.98 8.70 -12.03
CA ASN A 282 18.33 7.64 -12.77
C ASN A 282 18.24 8.05 -14.25
N PRO A 283 18.40 7.12 -15.21
CA PRO A 283 18.14 7.42 -16.61
C PRO A 283 16.68 7.84 -16.79
N GLN A 284 16.44 8.88 -17.59
CA GLN A 284 15.10 9.40 -17.85
C GLN A 284 14.85 9.51 -19.36
N GLY A 285 13.59 9.31 -19.77
CA GLY A 285 13.18 9.23 -21.17
C GLY A 285 13.24 7.80 -21.75
N SER A 286 12.85 7.64 -23.02
CA SER A 286 12.84 6.33 -23.73
C SER A 286 12.02 5.20 -23.08
N GLY A 287 11.02 5.53 -22.26
CA GLY A 287 10.16 4.55 -21.58
C GLY A 287 10.52 4.31 -20.12
N GLU A 288 11.57 4.95 -19.60
CA GLU A 288 11.86 4.99 -18.17
C GLU A 288 10.75 5.72 -17.40
N ALA A 289 10.53 5.32 -16.14
CA ALA A 289 9.52 5.94 -15.28
C ALA A 289 9.90 7.39 -14.95
N ALA A 290 8.90 8.28 -15.00
CA ALA A 290 9.04 9.68 -14.59
C ALA A 290 8.97 9.81 -13.06
N THR A 291 9.89 9.13 -12.37
CA THR A 291 9.94 9.07 -10.91
C THR A 291 11.38 9.15 -10.40
N GLU A 292 11.53 9.71 -9.21
CA GLU A 292 12.78 9.71 -8.47
C GLU A 292 12.52 9.44 -6.99
N ILE A 293 13.37 8.63 -6.34
CA ILE A 293 13.21 8.27 -4.93
C ILE A 293 14.55 8.39 -4.21
N LEU A 294 14.53 9.01 -3.04
CA LEU A 294 15.64 9.02 -2.10
C LEU A 294 15.18 8.63 -0.70
N THR A 295 16.08 8.04 0.06
CA THR A 295 15.84 7.64 1.44
C THR A 295 16.90 8.25 2.35
N ILE A 296 16.50 8.70 3.54
CA ILE A 296 17.40 9.17 4.57
C ILE A 296 17.03 8.63 5.94
N SER A 297 18.01 8.06 6.65
CA SER A 297 17.86 7.61 8.04
C SER A 297 18.57 8.58 8.99
N ASN A 298 17.87 9.05 10.02
CA ASN A 298 18.46 9.94 11.01
C ASN A 298 19.11 9.16 12.17
N LEU A 299 20.38 8.81 12.00
CA LEU A 299 21.17 8.10 13.01
C LEU A 299 21.92 9.02 13.97
N THR A 300 21.59 10.32 14.00
CA THR A 300 22.36 11.32 14.79
C THR A 300 22.03 11.34 16.28
N GLY A 301 20.95 10.65 16.70
CA GLY A 301 20.49 10.61 18.09
C GLY A 301 19.69 11.83 18.55
N ALA A 302 19.40 12.78 17.65
CA ALA A 302 18.49 13.91 17.88
C ALA A 302 17.65 14.15 16.62
N SER A 303 16.51 14.84 16.75
CA SER A 303 15.72 15.26 15.58
C SER A 303 16.57 16.16 14.68
N ARG A 304 16.37 16.03 13.37
CA ARG A 304 17.20 16.72 12.38
C ARG A 304 16.37 17.26 11.24
N ARG A 305 16.69 18.48 10.83
CA ARG A 305 16.06 19.15 9.69
C ARG A 305 16.80 18.80 8.41
N TYR A 306 16.08 18.25 7.45
CA TYR A 306 16.53 17.99 6.09
C TYR A 306 15.71 18.82 5.10
N GLY A 307 16.10 18.81 3.84
CA GLY A 307 15.30 19.40 2.77
C GLY A 307 15.47 18.64 1.48
N TYR A 308 14.54 18.86 0.56
CA TYR A 308 14.63 18.39 -0.81
C TYR A 308 14.56 19.56 -1.79
N GLY A 309 15.20 19.40 -2.94
CA GLY A 309 15.09 20.31 -4.08
C GLY A 309 15.16 19.52 -5.38
N LEU A 310 14.70 20.10 -6.48
CA LEU A 310 14.68 19.44 -7.79
C LEU A 310 15.55 20.24 -8.75
N ILE A 311 16.31 19.55 -9.60
CA ILE A 311 17.17 20.20 -10.60
C ILE A 311 16.92 19.58 -11.97
N ARG A 312 16.91 20.39 -13.04
CA ARG A 312 16.93 19.87 -14.41
C ARG A 312 18.27 19.19 -14.67
N ARG A 313 18.24 17.96 -15.17
CA ARG A 313 19.47 17.20 -15.41
C ARG A 313 20.41 17.95 -16.37
N SER A 314 21.70 17.91 -16.05
CA SER A 314 22.77 18.55 -16.83
C SER A 314 23.87 17.58 -17.34
N GLY A 315 23.58 16.28 -17.50
CA GLY A 315 24.55 15.23 -17.94
C GLY A 315 23.93 14.14 -18.82
N PRO A 316 24.71 13.41 -19.67
CA PRO A 316 24.30 13.08 -21.03
C PRO A 316 23.22 11.99 -21.15
N VAL A 317 22.34 12.23 -22.12
CA VAL A 317 21.49 11.26 -22.85
C VAL A 317 22.31 10.16 -23.51
#